data_AF-A0A7X0XY79-F1
#
_entry.id   AF-A0A7X0XY79-F1
#
_cell.length_a   1.000
_cell.length_b   1.000
_cell.length_c   1.000
_cell.angle_alpha   90.00
_cell.angle_beta   90.00
_cell.angle_gamma   90.00
#
_symmetry.space_group_name_H-M   'P 1'
#
loop_
_entity.id
_entity.type
_entity.pdbx_description
1 polymer ?
#
loop_
_entity_poly.entity_id
_entity_poly.type
_entity_poly.pdbx_seq_one_letter_code
_entity_poly.pdbx_strand_id
1 'polypeptide(L)'
;MRKEKWLIAIISAVLSVGVLAGCSSSPNNGDNTNDSSSSKKTEIKEENTSDTKKDKTVDDGNGNSVTVDEDGVSAKTSDGTEVEVKKDGSVTADDGKGNSVDKDGNVQTSDGAKRVVNPDGSVTVDDGNGTVVTTDKNGKVTVENK
;
A
#
# COMPACT_ATOMS: atom_id res chain seq x y z
N MET A 1 -18.45 0.90 21.05
CA MET A 1 -18.04 -0.39 20.46
C MET A 1 -19.09 -0.81 19.44
N ARG A 2 -18.84 -0.60 18.14
CA ARG A 2 -19.68 -1.15 17.07
C ARG A 2 -18.77 -1.93 16.14
N LYS A 3 -18.97 -3.25 16.15
CA LYS A 3 -18.30 -4.21 15.27
C LYS A 3 -19.35 -4.56 14.22
N GLU A 4 -19.21 -4.06 13.02
CA GLU A 4 -20.08 -4.46 11.91
C GLU A 4 -19.21 -5.15 10.86
N LYS A 5 -19.19 -6.47 10.99
CA LYS A 5 -18.98 -7.40 9.88
C LYS A 5 -20.16 -7.24 8.91
N TRP A 6 -19.94 -7.44 7.62
CA TRP A 6 -20.83 -8.05 6.59
C TRP A 6 -20.02 -7.97 5.27
N LEU A 7 -19.31 -9.02 4.86
CA LEU A 7 -19.76 -10.13 3.99
C LEU A 7 -20.32 -9.70 2.61
N ILE A 8 -19.47 -9.85 1.59
CA ILE A 8 -19.68 -10.34 0.20
C ILE A 8 -20.98 -9.95 -0.53
N ALA A 9 -20.83 -9.26 -1.67
CA ALA A 9 -21.77 -9.32 -2.79
C ALA A 9 -21.02 -9.43 -4.13
N ILE A 10 -21.09 -10.63 -4.73
CA ILE A 10 -20.70 -10.94 -6.11
C ILE A 10 -21.89 -10.51 -6.99
N ILE A 11 -21.66 -9.66 -8.00
CA ILE A 11 -22.67 -9.39 -9.04
C ILE A 11 -22.14 -9.91 -10.37
N SER A 12 -22.86 -10.92 -10.84
CA SER A 12 -22.75 -11.57 -12.14
C SER A 12 -23.52 -10.81 -13.23
N ALA A 13 -23.05 -11.03 -14.46
CA ALA A 13 -23.78 -11.03 -15.72
C ALA A 13 -24.30 -9.70 -16.31
N VAL A 14 -23.73 -9.34 -17.47
CA VAL A 14 -24.54 -9.17 -18.69
C VAL A 14 -23.77 -9.76 -19.88
N LEU A 15 -24.15 -10.98 -20.28
CA LEU A 15 -23.98 -11.46 -21.65
C LEU A 15 -25.15 -10.90 -22.47
N SER A 16 -24.89 -10.26 -23.60
CA SER A 16 -25.90 -10.07 -24.65
C SER A 16 -25.24 -10.16 -26.01
N VAL A 17 -25.81 -11.04 -26.83
CA VAL A 17 -25.37 -11.48 -28.15
C VAL A 17 -26.11 -10.66 -29.22
N GLY A 18 -25.45 -10.43 -30.36
CA GLY A 18 -26.04 -9.97 -31.62
C GLY A 18 -25.42 -8.64 -32.10
N VAL A 19 -25.01 -8.44 -33.35
CA VAL A 19 -25.50 -9.00 -34.63
C VAL A 19 -24.37 -8.97 -35.68
N LEU A 20 -24.37 -9.99 -36.56
CA LEU A 20 -23.61 -10.11 -37.81
C LEU A 20 -24.21 -9.24 -38.93
N ALA A 21 -23.41 -8.44 -39.64
CA ALA A 21 -23.55 -8.03 -41.06
C ALA A 21 -22.24 -7.31 -41.48
N GLY A 22 -21.46 -7.79 -42.46
CA GLY A 22 -21.48 -7.33 -43.87
C GLY A 22 -21.06 -5.84 -44.02
N CYS A 23 -20.07 -5.37 -44.78
CA CYS A 23 -19.42 -5.84 -46.01
C CYS A 23 -18.09 -5.08 -46.26
N SER A 24 -17.29 -5.65 -47.17
CA SER A 24 -16.47 -5.03 -48.23
C SER A 24 -15.34 -4.04 -47.90
N SER A 25 -14.16 -4.41 -48.39
CA SER A 25 -12.97 -3.58 -48.62
C SER A 25 -13.20 -2.44 -49.62
N SER A 26 -12.70 -1.23 -49.32
CA SER A 26 -11.92 -0.36 -50.23
C SER A 26 -11.36 0.88 -49.50
N PRO A 27 -10.16 1.39 -49.87
CA PRO A 27 -9.48 2.50 -49.19
C PRO A 27 -9.56 3.83 -49.97
N ASN A 28 -9.70 4.98 -49.29
CA ASN A 28 -8.90 6.20 -49.54
C ASN A 28 -9.27 7.39 -48.64
N ASN A 29 -8.21 7.99 -48.07
CA ASN A 29 -7.84 9.42 -48.04
C ASN A 29 -8.84 10.51 -47.60
N GLY A 30 -8.45 11.31 -46.59
CA GLY A 30 -9.01 12.66 -46.36
C GLY A 30 -8.91 13.21 -44.94
N ASP A 31 -7.88 14.04 -44.72
CA ASP A 31 -7.77 15.23 -43.85
C ASP A 31 -8.41 15.32 -42.43
N ASN A 32 -7.50 15.39 -41.46
CA ASN A 32 -7.23 16.50 -40.52
C ASN A 32 -8.35 17.30 -39.81
N THR A 33 -8.23 17.24 -38.48
CA THR A 33 -8.40 18.28 -37.42
C THR A 33 -9.75 18.54 -36.74
N ASN A 34 -9.64 18.52 -35.40
CA ASN A 34 -10.46 19.05 -34.30
C ASN A 34 -11.80 18.32 -34.05
N ASP A 35 -12.18 17.95 -32.83
CA ASP A 35 -11.99 18.70 -31.59
C ASP A 35 -12.02 17.77 -30.36
N SER A 36 -11.32 18.21 -29.32
CA SER A 36 -11.23 17.55 -28.02
C SER A 36 -12.56 17.63 -27.28
N SER A 37 -13.12 16.49 -26.87
CA SER A 37 -13.68 16.34 -25.51
C SER A 37 -14.11 14.91 -25.22
N SER A 38 -13.86 14.47 -23.98
CA SER A 38 -14.48 13.31 -23.31
C SER A 38 -14.12 11.94 -23.91
N SER A 39 -13.38 11.03 -23.28
CA SER A 39 -13.45 10.61 -21.88
C SER A 39 -12.23 9.69 -21.66
N LYS A 40 -11.40 9.92 -20.62
CA LYS A 40 -10.34 8.97 -20.23
C LYS A 40 -10.99 7.65 -19.80
N LYS A 41 -11.05 6.68 -20.71
CA LYS A 41 -11.36 5.29 -20.42
C LYS A 41 -10.09 4.65 -19.87
N THR A 42 -10.05 4.44 -18.55
CA THR A 42 -9.04 3.62 -17.88
C THR A 42 -9.16 2.21 -18.45
N GLU A 43 -8.23 1.85 -19.33
CA GLU A 43 -8.15 0.52 -19.91
C GLU A 43 -7.55 -0.42 -18.86
N ILE A 44 -8.39 -1.24 -18.23
CA ILE A 44 -7.93 -2.40 -17.48
C ILE A 44 -7.25 -3.31 -18.49
N LYS A 45 -5.91 -3.32 -18.50
CA LYS A 45 -5.15 -4.32 -19.25
C LYS A 45 -5.20 -5.62 -18.46
N GLU A 46 -6.28 -6.35 -18.64
CA GLU A 46 -6.47 -7.69 -18.12
C GLU A 46 -5.62 -8.65 -18.96
N GLU A 47 -4.33 -8.76 -18.61
CA GLU A 47 -3.48 -9.83 -19.13
C GLU A 47 -3.63 -11.05 -18.23
N ASN A 48 -4.55 -11.93 -18.62
CA ASN A 48 -4.59 -13.30 -18.15
C ASN A 48 -3.42 -14.07 -18.79
N THR A 49 -2.29 -14.15 -18.08
CA THR A 49 -1.25 -15.15 -18.37
C THR A 49 -0.92 -15.93 -17.11
N SER A 50 -1.23 -17.22 -17.20
CA SER A 50 -1.07 -18.32 -16.25
C SER A 50 0.39 -18.54 -15.78
N ASP A 51 0.50 -18.85 -14.47
CA ASP A 51 1.56 -19.62 -13.81
C ASP A 51 3.02 -19.15 -13.96
N THR A 52 3.33 -18.00 -13.40
CA THR A 52 4.58 -17.76 -12.66
C THR A 52 4.28 -16.71 -11.61
N LYS A 53 4.72 -16.89 -10.35
CA LYS A 53 4.49 -15.94 -9.26
C LYS A 53 5.26 -14.64 -9.57
N LYS A 54 4.64 -13.80 -10.38
CA LYS A 54 5.15 -12.51 -10.82
C LYS A 54 4.58 -11.47 -9.88
N ASP A 55 5.44 -10.74 -9.22
CA ASP A 55 5.07 -9.59 -8.42
C ASP A 55 4.18 -8.67 -9.27
N LYS A 56 2.98 -8.40 -8.76
CA LYS A 56 2.03 -7.52 -9.43
C LYS A 56 2.21 -6.13 -8.85
N THR A 57 2.87 -5.26 -9.60
CA THR A 57 2.96 -3.84 -9.28
C THR A 57 1.97 -3.04 -10.11
N VAL A 58 1.24 -2.15 -9.43
CA VAL A 58 0.42 -1.10 -10.03
C VAL A 58 1.06 0.24 -9.68
N ASP A 59 1.42 1.02 -10.69
CA ASP A 59 2.00 2.36 -10.56
C ASP A 59 1.05 3.39 -11.22
N ASP A 60 0.86 4.54 -10.58
CA ASP A 60 -0.04 5.59 -11.07
C ASP A 60 0.64 6.62 -11.99
N GLY A 61 1.96 6.52 -12.19
CA GLY A 61 2.78 7.45 -12.95
C GLY A 61 3.11 8.75 -12.22
N ASN A 62 2.64 8.92 -10.98
CA ASN A 62 2.85 10.09 -10.13
C ASN A 62 3.80 9.82 -8.96
N GLY A 63 4.43 8.64 -8.95
CA GLY A 63 5.33 8.21 -7.89
C GLY A 63 4.64 7.40 -6.79
N ASN A 64 3.36 7.05 -6.97
CA ASN A 64 2.66 6.15 -6.07
C ASN A 64 2.55 4.76 -6.70
N SER A 65 2.87 3.74 -5.92
CA SER A 65 2.80 2.36 -6.38
C SER A 65 2.33 1.41 -5.28
N VAL A 66 1.70 0.32 -5.69
CA VAL A 66 1.33 -0.81 -4.83
C VAL A 66 1.88 -2.08 -5.47
N THR A 67 2.60 -2.88 -4.69
CA THR A 67 3.15 -4.17 -5.12
C THR A 67 2.55 -5.29 -4.29
N VAL A 68 2.15 -6.37 -4.96
CA VAL A 68 1.68 -7.61 -4.35
C VAL A 68 2.59 -8.74 -4.80
N ASP A 69 3.22 -9.41 -3.84
CA ASP A 69 4.27 -10.41 -4.10
C ASP A 69 4.15 -11.65 -3.20
N GLU A 70 5.23 -12.42 -3.11
CA GLU A 70 5.36 -13.59 -2.24
C GLU A 70 5.26 -13.29 -0.75
N ASP A 71 5.67 -12.09 -0.33
CA ASP A 71 5.87 -11.71 1.06
C ASP A 71 4.65 -10.95 1.60
N GLY A 72 3.93 -10.22 0.75
CA GLY A 72 2.79 -9.44 1.18
C GLY A 72 2.27 -8.44 0.16
N VAL A 73 1.84 -7.30 0.69
CA VAL A 73 1.45 -6.11 -0.05
C VAL A 73 2.30 -4.96 0.45
N SER A 74 2.99 -4.25 -0.43
CA SER A 74 3.69 -3.01 -0.12
C SER A 74 3.09 -1.85 -0.90
N ALA A 75 3.08 -0.66 -0.30
CA ALA A 75 2.68 0.58 -0.94
C ALA A 75 3.76 1.63 -0.71
N LYS A 76 4.11 2.35 -1.78
CA LYS A 76 5.02 3.50 -1.74
C LYS A 76 4.30 4.72 -2.30
N THR A 77 4.47 5.87 -1.69
CA THR A 77 3.91 7.14 -2.17
C THR A 77 5.01 8.08 -2.62
N SER A 78 4.64 9.07 -3.44
CA SER A 78 5.56 10.06 -3.99
C SER A 78 6.31 10.89 -2.94
N ASP A 79 5.79 10.96 -1.70
CA ASP A 79 6.41 11.68 -0.58
C ASP A 79 7.43 10.83 0.20
N GLY A 80 7.67 9.59 -0.23
CA GLY A 80 8.62 8.67 0.39
C GLY A 80 8.03 7.78 1.46
N THR A 81 6.74 7.90 1.78
CA THR A 81 6.09 6.97 2.71
C THR A 81 6.05 5.56 2.11
N GLU A 82 6.41 4.57 2.91
CA GLU A 82 6.35 3.16 2.57
C GLU A 82 5.59 2.38 3.65
N VAL A 83 4.67 1.51 3.25
CA VAL A 83 3.93 0.62 4.16
C VAL A 83 4.00 -0.79 3.60
N GLU A 84 4.33 -1.75 4.45
CA GLU A 84 4.36 -3.17 4.10
C GLU A 84 3.40 -3.93 5.02
N VAL A 85 2.56 -4.79 4.43
CA VAL A 85 1.69 -5.73 5.15
C VAL A 85 2.06 -7.13 4.69
N LYS A 86 2.65 -7.92 5.59
CA LYS A 86 3.08 -9.29 5.30
C LYS A 86 1.93 -10.28 5.44
N LYS A 87 2.10 -11.47 4.87
CA LYS A 87 1.11 -12.56 4.94
C LYS A 87 0.81 -13.06 6.35
N ASP A 88 1.76 -12.91 7.27
CA ASP A 88 1.55 -13.21 8.69
C ASP A 88 0.73 -12.13 9.43
N GLY A 89 0.36 -11.05 8.73
CA GLY A 89 -0.37 -9.92 9.26
C GLY A 89 0.50 -8.86 9.94
N SER A 90 1.83 -9.04 9.96
CA SER A 90 2.74 -8.00 10.43
C SER A 90 2.71 -6.78 9.50
N VAL A 91 2.84 -5.60 10.09
CA VAL A 91 2.82 -4.33 9.38
C VAL A 91 4.10 -3.57 9.72
N THR A 92 4.76 -3.03 8.71
CA THR A 92 5.83 -2.04 8.89
C THR A 92 5.46 -0.76 8.15
N ALA A 93 5.96 0.37 8.64
CA ALA A 93 5.74 1.66 8.00
C ALA A 93 6.98 2.56 8.15
N ASP A 94 7.31 3.31 7.11
CA ASP A 94 8.30 4.39 7.09
C ASP A 94 7.61 5.63 6.52
N ASP A 95 7.78 6.78 7.15
CA ASP A 95 7.11 8.03 6.73
C ASP A 95 7.92 8.87 5.73
N GLY A 96 9.07 8.36 5.27
CA GLY A 96 9.99 9.05 4.38
C GLY A 96 10.74 10.23 5.03
N LYS A 97 10.51 10.50 6.32
CA LYS A 97 11.04 11.66 7.06
C LYS A 97 11.89 11.23 8.26
N GLY A 98 12.23 9.95 8.32
CA GLY A 98 13.07 9.37 9.36
C GLY A 98 12.28 8.80 10.55
N ASN A 99 10.95 8.73 10.47
CA ASN A 99 10.16 7.99 11.44
C ASN A 99 9.66 6.68 10.83
N SER A 100 9.75 5.60 11.61
CA SER A 100 9.29 4.30 11.18
C SER A 100 8.74 3.48 12.34
N VAL A 101 7.92 2.48 12.00
CA VAL A 101 7.37 1.49 12.90
C VAL A 101 7.68 0.11 12.35
N ASP A 102 8.28 -0.75 13.18
CA ASP A 102 8.56 -2.13 12.81
C ASP A 102 7.40 -3.08 13.15
N LYS A 103 7.57 -4.36 12.80
CA LYS A 103 6.58 -5.42 13.01
C LYS A 103 6.21 -5.66 14.48
N ASP A 104 7.08 -5.26 15.41
CA ASP A 104 6.87 -5.43 16.85
C ASP A 104 6.24 -4.18 17.48
N GLY A 105 5.98 -3.15 16.66
CA GLY A 105 5.46 -1.86 17.10
C GLY A 105 6.53 -0.94 17.67
N ASN A 106 7.83 -1.25 17.46
CA ASN A 106 8.90 -0.35 17.88
C ASN A 106 8.94 0.83 16.93
N VAL A 107 9.00 2.03 17.50
CA VAL A 107 9.03 3.28 16.76
C VAL A 107 10.45 3.83 16.78
N GLN A 108 11.01 4.07 15.60
CA GLN A 108 12.19 4.91 15.44
C GLN A 108 11.77 6.28 14.95
N THR A 109 12.42 7.34 15.43
CA THR A 109 12.15 8.71 15.01
C THR A 109 13.39 9.40 14.47
N SER A 110 13.17 10.51 13.77
CA SER A 110 14.22 11.30 13.13
C SER A 110 15.25 11.89 14.11
N ASP A 111 14.91 11.99 15.40
CA ASP A 111 15.82 12.39 16.49
C ASP A 111 16.81 11.27 16.88
N GLY A 112 16.71 10.09 16.26
CA GLY A 112 17.52 8.90 16.57
C GLY A 112 16.98 8.05 17.72
N ALA A 113 15.93 8.50 18.40
CA ALA A 113 15.35 7.78 19.53
C ALA A 113 14.55 6.55 19.07
N LYS A 114 14.60 5.51 19.90
CA LYS A 114 13.83 4.26 19.73
C LYS A 114 12.84 4.13 20.88
N ARG A 115 11.58 3.88 20.56
CA ARG A 115 10.49 3.72 21.52
C ARG A 115 9.87 2.35 21.37
N VAL A 116 9.76 1.63 22.47
CA VAL A 116 9.23 0.27 22.53
C VAL A 116 8.06 0.25 23.48
N VAL A 117 6.91 -0.26 23.04
CA VAL A 117 5.78 -0.58 23.91
C VAL A 117 5.88 -2.07 24.24
N ASN A 118 6.21 -2.38 25.48
CA ASN A 118 6.38 -3.75 25.91
C ASN A 118 5.01 -4.42 26.15
N PRO A 119 4.92 -5.76 26.02
CA PRO A 119 3.66 -6.50 26.25
C PRO A 119 3.04 -6.31 27.65
N ASP A 120 3.84 -5.93 28.65
CA ASP A 120 3.37 -5.64 30.01
C ASP A 120 2.77 -4.23 30.17
N GLY A 121 2.75 -3.43 29.10
CA GLY A 121 2.25 -2.06 29.05
C GLY A 121 3.29 -1.01 29.45
N SER A 122 4.53 -1.40 29.76
CA SER A 122 5.62 -0.44 29.95
C SER A 122 6.09 0.14 28.61
N VAL A 123 6.67 1.33 28.66
CA VAL A 123 7.27 2.01 27.50
C VAL A 123 8.73 2.28 27.79
N THR A 124 9.61 1.85 26.89
CA THR A 124 11.04 2.13 26.93
C THR A 124 11.41 3.10 25.81
N VAL A 125 12.18 4.13 26.14
CA VAL A 125 12.72 5.12 25.22
C VAL A 125 14.24 5.10 25.34
N ASP A 126 14.94 4.69 24.28
CA ASP A 126 16.39 4.85 24.15
C ASP A 126 16.63 6.11 23.31
N ASP A 127 17.32 7.10 23.86
CA ASP A 127 17.57 8.39 23.21
C ASP A 127 18.66 8.35 22.12
N GLY A 128 19.31 7.19 21.93
CA GLY A 128 20.42 7.01 20.99
C GLY A 128 21.75 7.60 21.46
N ASN A 129 21.76 8.32 22.59
CA ASN A 129 22.93 8.97 23.18
C ASN A 129 23.37 8.31 24.51
N GLY A 130 22.80 7.15 24.83
CA GLY A 130 23.15 6.35 26.00
C GLY A 130 22.20 6.52 27.19
N THR A 131 21.12 7.31 27.07
CA THR A 131 20.07 7.35 28.10
C THR A 131 18.90 6.48 27.70
N VAL A 132 18.50 5.59 28.60
CA VAL A 132 17.29 4.77 28.47
C VAL A 132 16.31 5.17 29.57
N VAL A 133 15.11 5.55 29.18
CA VAL A 133 14.01 5.86 30.09
C VAL A 133 12.94 4.79 29.96
N THR A 134 12.61 4.11 31.06
CA THR A 134 11.51 3.15 31.10
C THR A 134 10.40 3.68 32.00
N THR A 135 9.19 3.78 31.46
CA THR A 135 7.97 4.09 32.21
C THR A 135 7.16 2.81 32.35
N ASP A 136 6.94 2.34 33.58
CA ASP A 136 6.12 1.15 33.81
C ASP A 136 4.61 1.44 33.58
N LYS A 137 3.79 0.38 33.56
CA LYS A 137 2.34 0.48 33.40
C LYS A 137 1.61 1.31 34.48
N ASN A 138 2.27 1.60 35.61
CA ASN A 138 1.74 2.41 36.70
C ASN A 138 2.23 3.87 36.64
N GLY A 139 3.04 4.22 35.63
CA GLY A 139 3.64 5.53 35.46
C GLY A 139 4.93 5.75 36.25
N LYS A 140 5.51 4.72 36.88
CA LYS A 140 6.83 4.83 37.51
C LYS A 140 7.90 4.93 36.43
N VAL A 141 8.67 6.01 36.49
CA VAL A 141 9.80 6.25 35.59
C VAL A 141 11.10 5.73 36.20
N THR A 142 11.91 5.08 35.38
CA THR A 142 13.29 4.66 35.69
C THR A 142 14.20 5.16 34.58
N VAL A 143 15.35 5.72 34.94
CA VAL A 143 16.34 6.24 34.00
C VAL A 143 17.64 5.46 34.19
N GLU A 144 18.20 4.99 33.09
CA GLU A 144 19.46 4.27 33.03
C GLU A 144 20.40 5.01 32.07
N ASN A 145 21.65 5.22 32.48
CA ASN A 145 22.70 5.79 31.64
C ASN A 145 23.72 4.68 31.33
N LYS A 146 24.01 4.47 30.05
CA LYS A 146 24.96 3.49 29.53
C LYS A 146 26.36 4.09 29.39
#